data_AF-A0A392SKF5-F1
#
_entry.id   AF-A0A392SKF5-F1
#
_cell.length_a   1.000
_cell.length_b   1.000
_cell.length_c   1.000
_cell.angle_alpha   90.00
_cell.angle_beta   90.00
_cell.angle_gamma   90.00
#
_symmetry.space_group_name_H-M   'P 1'
#
loop_
_entity.id
_entity.type
_entity.pdbx_description
1 polymer ?
#
loop_
_entity_poly.entity_id
_entity_poly.type
_entity_poly.pdbx_seq_one_letter_code
_entity_poly.pdbx_strand_id
1 'polypeptide(L)' 'MDFVGGLPRTVKGNEMIWVIVDRLTKSAHFIVIKT' A
#
# COMPACT_ATOMS: atom_id res chain seq x y z
N MET A 1 -7.50 -8.95 8.51
CA MET A 1 -7.24 -8.14 7.32
C MET A 1 -7.25 -6.70 7.78
N ASP A 2 -6.08 -6.12 7.94
CA ASP A 2 -5.92 -4.74 8.40
C ASP A 2 -5.41 -3.94 7.20
N PHE A 3 -6.22 -3.01 6.73
CA PHE A 3 -5.93 -2.22 5.54
C PHE A 3 -5.20 -0.95 5.96
N VAL A 4 -3.89 -0.90 5.74
CA VAL A 4 -3.07 0.28 6.05
C VAL A 4 -2.85 1.05 4.75
N GLY A 5 -3.72 2.03 4.52
CA GLY A 5 -3.61 2.95 3.39
C GLY A 5 -2.84 4.20 3.80
N GLY A 6 -1.54 4.27 3.52
CA GLY A 6 -0.80 5.51 3.76
C GLY A 6 0.71 5.36 3.79
N LEU A 7 1.33 5.03 2.67
CA LEU A 7 2.75 5.33 2.48
C LEU A 7 2.90 6.76 1.91
N PRO A 8 3.94 7.51 2.31
CA PRO A 8 4.13 8.88 1.87
C PRO A 8 4.20 8.94 0.35
N ARG A 9 3.31 9.74 -0.23
CA ARG A 9 3.28 10.07 -1.66
C ARG A 9 4.67 10.51 -2.09
N THR A 10 5.27 9.81 -3.05
CA THR A 10 6.54 10.25 -3.62
C THR A 10 6.34 11.63 -4.25
N VAL A 11 7.26 12.56 -3.96
CA VAL A 11 7.22 13.97 -4.39
C VAL A 11 7.19 14.12 -5.93
N LYS A 12 7.46 13.04 -6.68
CA LYS A 12 7.36 12.96 -8.14
C LYS A 12 5.96 12.66 -8.69
N GLY A 13 4.95 12.60 -7.82
CA GLY A 13 3.61 13.05 -8.18
C GLY A 13 2.68 12.05 -8.85
N ASN A 14 2.50 10.84 -8.30
CA ASN A 14 1.20 10.11 -8.29
C ASN A 14 1.29 8.61 -7.93
N GLU A 15 2.34 8.14 -7.27
CA GLU A 15 2.38 6.75 -6.82
C GLU A 15 1.77 6.64 -5.42
N MET A 16 0.52 6.18 -5.34
CA MET A 16 -0.10 5.80 -4.09
C MET A 16 0.10 4.30 -3.89
N ILE A 17 0.90 3.94 -2.89
CA ILE A 17 1.15 2.53 -2.54
C ILE A 17 0.16 2.15 -1.44
N TRP A 18 -0.74 1.22 -1.77
CA TRP A 18 -1.61 0.59 -0.80
C TRP A 18 -0.97 -0.71 -0.34
N VAL A 19 -0.97 -0.94 0.97
CA VAL A 19 -0.45 -2.17 1.55
C VAL A 19 -1.59 -2.91 2.25
N ILE A 20 -1.87 -4.12 1.76
CA ILE A 20 -2.81 -5.02 2.42
C ILE A 20 -1.98 -5.98 3.25
N VAL A 21 -2.11 -5.89 4.57
CA VAL A 21 -1.44 -6.80 5.49
C VAL A 21 -2.44 -7.84 5.97
N ASP A 22 -2.15 -9.10 5.68
CA ASP A 22 -2.89 -10.20 6.25
C ASP A 22 -2.09 -10.83 7.39
N ARG A 23 -2.55 -10.59 8.63
CA ARG A 23 -1.88 -11.06 9.84
C ARG A 23 -1.92 -12.59 10.00
N LEU A 24 -2.86 -13.26 9.32
CA LEU A 24 -3.05 -14.72 9.40
C LEU A 24 -2.03 -15.46 8.53
N THR A 25 -1.86 -15.01 7.29
CA THR A 25 -0.91 -15.57 6.31
C THR A 25 0.47 -14.90 6.39
N LYS A 26 0.61 -13.85 7.22
CA LYS A 26 1.80 -12.99 7.31
C LYS A 26 2.26 -12.47 5.95
N SER A 27 1.33 -12.28 5.01
CA SER A 27 1.61 -11.72 3.70
C SER A 27 1.32 -10.22 3.68
N ALA A 28 2.10 -9.52 2.87
CA ALA A 28 1.88 -8.12 2.54
C ALA A 28 1.75 -7.99 1.03
N HIS A 29 0.63 -7.44 0.57
CA HIS A 29 0.39 -7.17 -0.85
C HIS A 29 0.49 -5.68 -1.11
N PHE A 30 1.33 -5.30 -2.06
CA PHE A 30 1.56 -3.91 -2.46
C PHE A 30 0.81 -3.63 -3.77
N ILE A 31 -0.09 -2.65 -3.74
CA ILE A 31 -0.81 -2.19 -4.92
C ILE A 31 -0.32 -0.78 -5.22
N VAL A 32 0.31 -0.62 -6.38
CA VAL A 32 0.76 0.69 -6.87
C VAL A 32 -0.33 1.25 -7.76
N ILE A 33 -0.97 2.33 -7.30
CA ILE A 33 -1.87 3.13 -8.14
C ILE A 33 -1.04 4.27 -8.70
N LYS A 34 -0.91 4.32 -10.02
CA LYS A 34 -0.42 5.48 -10.75
C LYS A 34 -1.64 6.27 -11.20
N THR A 35 -1.86 7.44 -10.61
CA THR A 35 -2.83 8.42 -11.12
C THR A 35 -2.23 9.17 -12.30
#